data_AF-A0A6L7S3U5-F1
#
_entry.id   AF-A0A6L7S3U5-F1
#
_cell.length_a   1.000
_cell.length_b   1.000
_cell.length_c   1.000
_cell.angle_alpha   90.00
_cell.angle_beta   90.00
_cell.angle_gamma   90.00
#
_symmetry.space_group_name_H-M   'P 1'
#
loop_
_entity.id
_entity.type
_entity.pdbx_description
1 polymer ?
#
loop_
_entity_poly.entity_id
_entity_poly.type
_entity_poly.pdbx_seq_one_letter_code
_entity_poly.pdbx_strand_id
1 'polypeptide(L)'
;MRLALLTPLLLLPVGTWPATADVAGDAGSYLAGRSAFKANDYGAAAEHFSEALASDPANLALLESTGAAFLSLGDLENAAQVLERIVAAGKSSQVASLVLLGKAAQDEDWPGLLSALDNGLSVGPLFDDLTKPWAIFGAGRMAEALEAFDEVAETENESTRIFGFYHKALALASAGDFEGAAHILSGDAGMVLRLPRRGVAAYAEVLSQLERNDDALDLIAQSQNLALGDPYLEDLRARLEAGETIPFNSVRNARDGLAEVYHSIARALRQEPQKSYTLLYARMAATLRPDHIDALLLTAELLEQL
;
A
#
# COMPACT_ATOMS: atom_id res chain seq x y z
N MET A 1 31.59 -37.39 80.69
CA MET A 1 32.73 -36.71 80.05
C MET A 1 32.86 -37.22 78.62
N ARG A 2 32.27 -36.50 77.65
CA ARG A 2 32.65 -36.45 76.22
C ARG A 2 31.81 -35.32 75.59
N LEU A 3 32.52 -34.25 75.24
CA LEU A 3 32.05 -33.09 74.47
C LEU A 3 31.88 -33.44 72.98
N ALA A 4 31.28 -32.48 72.24
CA ALA A 4 31.29 -32.27 70.78
C ALA A 4 29.98 -32.70 70.08
N LEU A 5 29.31 -31.92 69.22
CA LEU A 5 29.58 -30.62 68.58
C LEU A 5 28.21 -30.02 68.18
N LEU A 6 27.95 -28.76 68.55
CA LEU A 6 26.84 -27.97 68.01
C LEU A 6 27.25 -27.40 66.65
N THR A 7 26.54 -27.78 65.59
CA THR A 7 26.58 -27.10 64.28
C THR A 7 25.71 -25.84 64.34
N PRO A 8 26.23 -24.64 63.99
CA PRO A 8 25.39 -23.46 63.90
C PRO A 8 24.66 -23.47 62.55
N LEU A 9 23.33 -23.42 62.61
CA LEU A 9 22.45 -23.20 61.47
C LEU A 9 22.56 -21.70 61.09
N LEU A 10 23.31 -21.40 60.02
CA LEU A 10 23.37 -20.06 59.44
C LEU A 10 22.05 -19.79 58.69
N LEU A 11 21.14 -19.03 59.29
CA LEU A 11 20.01 -18.42 58.60
C LEU A 11 20.53 -17.22 57.80
N LEU A 12 20.63 -17.38 56.48
CA LEU A 12 20.85 -16.26 55.56
C LEU A 12 19.56 -15.43 55.46
N PRO A 13 19.61 -14.10 55.57
CA PRO A 13 18.45 -13.26 55.28
C PRO A 13 18.14 -13.37 53.79
N VAL A 14 16.92 -13.78 53.46
CA VAL A 14 16.36 -13.64 52.11
C VAL A 14 16.16 -12.14 51.90
N GLY A 15 17.17 -11.49 51.33
CA GLY A 15 17.06 -10.12 50.87
C GLY A 15 16.02 -10.09 49.76
N THR A 16 14.89 -9.44 50.01
CA THR A 16 14.01 -8.96 48.94
C THR A 16 14.76 -7.85 48.23
N TRP A 17 15.59 -8.21 47.26
CA TRP A 17 16.06 -7.24 46.28
C TRP A 17 14.82 -6.71 45.55
N PRO A 18 14.58 -5.40 45.49
CA PRO A 18 13.68 -4.88 44.48
C PRO A 18 14.29 -5.33 43.14
N ALA A 19 13.54 -6.12 42.39
CA ALA A 19 13.82 -6.31 40.99
C ALA A 19 13.54 -4.96 40.32
N THR A 20 14.50 -4.04 40.39
CA THR A 20 14.63 -3.02 39.37
C THR A 20 15.04 -3.79 38.12
N ALA A 21 14.02 -4.28 37.40
CA ALA A 21 14.14 -4.67 36.01
C ALA A 21 14.44 -3.39 35.23
N ASP A 22 15.65 -2.88 35.41
CA ASP A 22 16.28 -1.93 34.52
C ASP A 22 16.72 -2.76 33.31
N VAL A 23 15.73 -3.21 32.54
CA VAL A 23 15.94 -3.92 31.29
C VAL A 23 16.01 -2.85 30.23
N ALA A 24 17.15 -2.78 29.55
CA ALA A 24 17.29 -2.04 28.31
C ALA A 24 16.11 -2.38 27.37
N GLY A 25 15.17 -1.44 27.22
CA GLY A 25 13.91 -1.59 26.49
C GLY A 25 12.93 -2.54 27.19
N ASP A 26 11.65 -2.18 27.21
CA ASP A 26 10.57 -3.05 27.71
C ASP A 26 10.37 -4.25 26.76
N ALA A 27 11.23 -5.26 26.93
CA ALA A 27 11.25 -6.46 26.12
C ALA A 27 9.95 -7.28 26.27
N GLY A 28 9.24 -7.14 27.40
CA GLY A 28 7.97 -7.80 27.65
C GLY A 28 6.90 -7.28 26.68
N SER A 29 6.70 -5.96 26.66
CA SER A 29 5.75 -5.31 25.75
C SER A 29 6.16 -5.49 24.29
N TYR A 30 7.45 -5.45 23.96
CA TYR A 30 7.89 -5.75 22.60
C TYR A 30 7.53 -7.17 22.15
N LEU A 31 7.77 -8.19 22.97
CA LEU A 31 7.43 -9.56 22.63
C LEU A 31 5.92 -9.78 22.57
N ALA A 32 5.15 -9.15 23.47
CA ALA A 32 3.70 -9.16 23.43
C ALA A 32 3.16 -8.53 22.14
N GLY A 33 3.69 -7.37 21.75
CA GLY A 33 3.35 -6.69 20.49
C GLY A 33 3.67 -7.55 19.26
N ARG A 34 4.84 -8.22 19.23
CA ARG A 34 5.16 -9.15 18.14
C ARG A 34 4.25 -10.37 18.11
N SER A 35 3.86 -10.89 19.27
CA SER A 35 2.93 -12.01 19.38
C SER A 35 1.56 -11.61 18.84
N ALA A 36 1.04 -10.46 19.27
CA ALA A 36 -0.23 -9.90 18.81
C ALA A 36 -0.20 -9.61 17.30
N PHE A 37 0.87 -9.00 16.79
CA PHE A 37 1.02 -8.69 15.37
C PHE A 37 1.03 -9.96 14.51
N LYS A 38 1.70 -11.02 14.97
CA LYS A 38 1.69 -12.33 14.29
C LYS A 38 0.35 -13.04 14.37
N ALA A 39 -0.43 -12.77 15.42
CA ALA A 39 -1.79 -13.23 15.59
C ALA A 39 -2.82 -12.29 14.92
N ASN A 40 -2.35 -11.24 14.23
CA ASN A 40 -3.14 -10.23 13.51
C ASN A 40 -4.09 -9.42 14.39
N ASP A 41 -3.86 -9.48 15.70
CA ASP A 41 -4.46 -8.55 16.65
C ASP A 41 -3.67 -7.24 16.60
N TYR A 42 -3.92 -6.46 15.54
CA TYR A 42 -3.22 -5.20 15.32
C TYR A 42 -3.55 -4.15 16.38
N GLY A 43 -4.70 -4.28 17.06
CA GLY A 43 -5.07 -3.44 18.20
C GLY A 43 -4.12 -3.67 19.36
N ALA A 44 -4.03 -4.91 19.85
CA ALA A 44 -3.09 -5.27 20.91
C ALA A 44 -1.63 -5.07 20.48
N ALA A 45 -1.30 -5.27 19.20
CA ALA A 45 0.03 -4.99 18.68
C ALA A 45 0.38 -3.50 18.79
N ALA A 46 -0.52 -2.61 18.36
CA ALA A 46 -0.31 -1.18 18.44
C ALA A 46 -0.16 -0.71 19.89
N GLU A 47 -0.99 -1.23 20.81
CA GLU A 47 -0.90 -0.95 22.25
C GLU A 47 0.47 -1.37 22.82
N HIS A 48 0.84 -2.65 22.68
CA HIS A 48 2.08 -3.16 23.25
C HIS A 48 3.35 -2.59 22.60
N PHE A 49 3.34 -2.34 21.29
CA PHE A 49 4.47 -1.64 20.67
C PHE A 49 4.57 -0.19 21.13
N SER A 50 3.45 0.50 21.37
CA SER A 50 3.47 1.86 21.93
C SER A 50 4.01 1.88 23.36
N GLU A 51 3.65 0.89 24.19
CA GLU A 51 4.20 0.72 25.54
C GLU A 51 5.72 0.50 25.50
N ALA A 52 6.18 -0.41 24.62
CA ALA A 52 7.60 -0.64 24.42
C ALA A 52 8.33 0.62 23.94
N LEU A 53 7.73 1.36 23.00
CA LEU A 53 8.26 2.59 22.43
C LEU A 53 8.36 3.71 23.47
N ALA A 54 7.44 3.76 24.44
CA ALA A 54 7.52 4.73 25.54
C ALA A 54 8.79 4.54 26.40
N SER A 55 9.29 3.30 26.49
CA SER A 55 10.51 2.96 27.24
C SER A 55 11.79 3.22 26.45
N ASP A 56 11.75 3.14 25.11
CA ASP A 56 12.86 3.50 24.23
C ASP A 56 12.37 4.30 23.00
N PRO A 57 12.11 5.61 23.14
CA PRO A 57 11.46 6.42 22.11
C PRO A 57 12.29 6.60 20.83
N ALA A 58 13.60 6.38 20.86
CA ALA A 58 14.46 6.55 19.69
C ALA A 58 14.66 5.24 18.90
N ASN A 59 14.06 4.14 19.35
CA ASN A 59 14.25 2.83 18.75
C ASN A 59 13.55 2.73 17.39
N LEU A 60 14.35 2.69 16.31
CA LEU A 60 13.84 2.64 14.95
C LEU A 60 12.94 1.42 14.68
N ALA A 61 13.28 0.26 15.26
CA ALA A 61 12.50 -0.95 15.06
C ALA A 61 11.13 -0.88 15.76
N LEU A 62 11.06 -0.24 16.93
CA LEU A 62 9.80 0.01 17.62
C LEU A 62 8.95 1.07 16.90
N LEU A 63 9.57 2.14 16.39
CA LEU A 63 8.88 3.12 15.56
C LEU A 63 8.26 2.45 14.33
N GLU A 64 9.03 1.64 13.62
CA GLU A 64 8.56 0.92 12.43
C GLU A 64 7.44 -0.07 12.77
N SER A 65 7.60 -0.88 13.82
CA SER A 65 6.59 -1.87 14.23
C SER A 65 5.29 -1.22 14.70
N THR A 66 5.39 -0.10 15.43
CA THR A 66 4.24 0.68 15.91
C THR A 66 3.49 1.31 14.72
N GLY A 67 4.22 1.95 13.81
CA GLY A 67 3.64 2.54 12.60
C GLY A 67 2.96 1.52 11.70
N ALA A 68 3.59 0.36 11.50
CA ALA A 68 2.98 -0.75 10.75
C ALA A 68 1.69 -1.26 11.42
N ALA A 69 1.66 -1.37 12.75
CA ALA A 69 0.45 -1.79 13.48
C ALA A 69 -0.69 -0.77 13.32
N PHE A 70 -0.42 0.53 13.45
CA PHE A 70 -1.41 1.58 13.20
C PHE A 70 -1.93 1.54 11.76
N LEU A 71 -1.06 1.41 10.76
CA LEU A 71 -1.51 1.32 9.37
C LEU A 71 -2.35 0.05 9.12
N SER A 72 -2.00 -1.09 9.72
CA SER A 72 -2.81 -2.31 9.63
C SER A 72 -4.23 -2.14 10.18
N LEU A 73 -4.43 -1.22 11.13
CA LEU A 73 -5.75 -0.80 11.64
C LEU A 73 -6.47 0.20 10.73
N GLY A 74 -5.80 0.73 9.70
CA GLY A 74 -6.29 1.82 8.85
C GLY A 74 -6.08 3.21 9.46
N ASP A 75 -5.30 3.32 10.56
CA ASP A 75 -5.01 4.57 11.23
C ASP A 75 -3.77 5.24 10.62
N LEU A 76 -3.97 5.88 9.46
CA LEU A 76 -2.90 6.55 8.73
C LEU A 76 -2.27 7.71 9.52
N GLU A 77 -3.06 8.46 10.27
CA GLU A 77 -2.56 9.64 11.01
C GLU A 77 -1.56 9.24 12.10
N ASN A 78 -1.92 8.27 12.96
CA ASN A 78 -1.01 7.81 14.00
C ASN A 78 0.19 7.05 13.41
N ALA A 79 -0.02 6.29 12.32
CA ALA A 79 1.08 5.63 11.62
C ALA A 79 2.11 6.65 11.10
N ALA A 80 1.65 7.70 10.42
CA ALA A 80 2.51 8.76 9.88
C ALA A 80 3.26 9.48 11.01
N GLN A 81 2.57 9.92 12.07
CA GLN A 81 3.19 10.63 13.19
C GLN A 81 4.34 9.84 13.83
N VAL A 82 4.18 8.52 14.00
CA VAL A 82 5.23 7.68 14.56
C VAL A 82 6.38 7.51 13.57
N LEU A 83 6.09 7.26 12.29
CA LEU A 83 7.09 6.97 11.26
C LEU A 83 7.90 8.20 10.82
N GLU A 84 7.34 9.42 10.92
CA GLU A 84 8.07 10.68 10.70
C GLU A 84 9.32 10.79 11.57
N ARG A 85 9.29 10.21 12.78
CA ARG A 85 10.43 10.24 13.72
C ARG A 85 11.64 9.48 13.18
N ILE A 86 11.44 8.47 12.33
CA ILE A 86 12.54 7.75 11.66
C ILE A 86 13.25 8.70 10.69
N VAL A 87 12.48 9.43 9.87
CA VAL A 87 13.01 10.38 8.88
C VAL A 87 13.66 11.58 9.59
N ALA A 88 13.04 12.10 10.64
CA ALA A 88 13.60 13.18 11.46
C ALA A 88 14.94 12.82 12.12
N ALA A 89 15.19 11.53 12.36
CA ALA A 89 16.48 11.02 12.85
C ALA A 89 17.53 10.81 11.73
N GLY A 90 17.23 11.18 10.48
CA GLY A 90 18.09 10.99 9.33
C GLY A 90 18.25 9.51 8.95
N LYS A 91 17.23 8.69 9.22
CA LYS A 91 17.20 7.25 8.94
C LYS A 91 16.15 6.93 7.88
N SER A 92 16.32 5.79 7.22
CA SER A 92 15.38 5.29 6.22
C SER A 92 14.67 4.04 6.73
N SER A 93 13.41 3.89 6.33
CA SER A 93 12.60 2.69 6.54
C SER A 93 11.63 2.58 5.38
N GLN A 94 11.51 1.38 4.82
CA GLN A 94 10.63 1.12 3.69
C GLN A 94 9.17 1.36 4.07
N VAL A 95 8.78 0.93 5.27
CA VAL A 95 7.45 1.16 5.84
C VAL A 95 7.22 2.65 6.07
N ALA A 96 8.21 3.38 6.61
CA ALA A 96 8.10 4.83 6.77
C ALA A 96 7.88 5.52 5.42
N SER A 97 8.69 5.22 4.39
CA SER A 97 8.49 5.77 3.05
C SER A 97 7.10 5.45 2.50
N LEU A 98 6.63 4.20 2.67
CA LEU A 98 5.35 3.74 2.16
C LEU A 98 4.18 4.54 2.76
N VAL A 99 4.23 4.79 4.08
CA VAL A 99 3.19 5.53 4.79
C VAL A 99 3.28 7.02 4.51
N LEU A 100 4.47 7.61 4.56
CA LEU A 100 4.66 9.06 4.45
C LEU A 100 4.39 9.57 3.03
N LEU A 101 4.79 8.83 1.99
CA LEU A 101 4.44 9.20 0.61
C LEU A 101 2.94 9.12 0.37
N GLY A 102 2.27 8.10 0.92
CA GLY A 102 0.81 8.01 0.82
C GLY A 102 0.07 9.01 1.70
N LYS A 103 0.64 9.43 2.83
CA LYS A 103 0.13 10.55 3.63
C LYS A 103 0.18 11.86 2.85
N ALA A 104 1.32 12.15 2.22
CA ALA A 104 1.45 13.32 1.35
C ALA A 104 0.43 13.27 0.19
N ALA A 105 0.20 12.09 -0.41
CA ALA A 105 -0.84 11.92 -1.42
C ALA A 105 -2.27 12.08 -0.88
N GLN A 106 -2.54 11.62 0.35
CA GLN A 106 -3.84 11.78 1.01
C GLN A 106 -4.16 13.25 1.25
N ASP A 107 -3.14 14.02 1.64
CA ASP A 107 -3.22 15.46 1.88
C ASP A 107 -3.12 16.30 0.59
N GLU A 108 -2.89 15.64 -0.55
CA GLU A 108 -2.63 16.26 -1.86
C GLU A 108 -1.42 17.22 -1.85
N ASP A 109 -0.45 16.99 -0.96
CA ASP A 109 0.85 17.67 -0.92
C ASP A 109 1.81 17.09 -1.97
N TRP A 110 1.48 17.32 -3.24
CA TRP A 110 2.30 16.87 -4.37
C TRP A 110 3.72 17.44 -4.37
N PRO A 111 3.96 18.74 -4.06
CA PRO A 111 5.31 19.27 -3.96
C PRO A 111 6.11 18.61 -2.82
N GLY A 112 5.50 18.39 -1.66
CA GLY A 112 6.12 17.70 -0.53
C GLY A 112 6.44 16.24 -0.86
N LEU A 113 5.54 15.52 -1.53
CA LEU A 113 5.75 14.15 -1.99
C LEU A 113 6.94 14.06 -2.95
N LEU A 114 6.99 14.93 -3.97
CA LEU A 114 8.10 14.97 -4.93
C LEU A 114 9.43 15.31 -4.22
N SER A 115 9.42 16.31 -3.34
CA SER A 115 10.60 16.67 -2.57
C SER A 115 11.06 15.54 -1.65
N ALA A 116 10.14 14.76 -1.08
CA ALA A 116 10.48 13.59 -0.26
C ALA A 116 11.22 12.53 -1.09
N LEU A 117 10.72 12.20 -2.28
CA LEU A 117 11.38 11.29 -3.22
C LEU A 117 12.78 11.79 -3.60
N ASP A 118 12.92 13.07 -3.95
CA ASP A 118 14.20 13.67 -4.33
C ASP A 118 15.21 13.67 -3.16
N ASN A 119 14.72 13.76 -1.92
CA ASN A 119 15.54 13.68 -0.70
C ASN A 119 15.81 12.25 -0.22
N GLY A 120 15.44 11.24 -1.01
CA GLY A 120 15.81 9.84 -0.78
C GLY A 120 14.80 9.02 0.03
N LEU A 121 13.58 9.52 0.26
CA LEU A 121 12.48 8.63 0.65
C LEU A 121 12.21 7.67 -0.50
N SER A 122 12.27 6.37 -0.21
CA SER A 122 12.12 5.32 -1.21
C SER A 122 11.45 4.11 -0.58
N VAL A 123 10.42 3.60 -1.26
CA VAL A 123 9.84 2.29 -0.97
C VAL A 123 10.54 1.23 -1.79
N GLY A 124 10.90 1.57 -3.02
CA GLY A 124 11.64 0.71 -3.93
C GLY A 124 11.34 1.09 -5.37
N PRO A 125 12.20 0.68 -6.33
CA PRO A 125 12.24 1.25 -7.67
C PRO A 125 10.87 1.29 -8.36
N LEU A 126 10.16 0.15 -8.44
CA LEU A 126 8.85 0.10 -9.08
C LEU A 126 7.81 1.03 -8.44
N PHE A 127 7.78 1.10 -7.11
CA PHE A 127 6.82 1.96 -6.41
C PHE A 127 7.14 3.44 -6.66
N ASP A 128 8.41 3.80 -6.53
CA ASP A 128 8.88 5.18 -6.66
C ASP A 128 8.70 5.66 -8.12
N ASP A 129 9.05 4.82 -9.09
CA ASP A 129 8.91 5.05 -10.54
C ASP A 129 7.45 5.27 -10.95
N LEU A 130 6.50 4.59 -10.32
CA LEU A 130 5.06 4.80 -10.58
C LEU A 130 4.48 5.97 -9.78
N THR A 131 5.01 6.24 -8.58
CA THR A 131 4.50 7.28 -7.69
C THR A 131 4.86 8.68 -8.18
N LYS A 132 6.09 8.85 -8.69
CA LYS A 132 6.59 10.14 -9.18
C LYS A 132 5.73 10.73 -10.32
N PRO A 133 5.42 10.02 -11.42
CA PRO A 133 4.55 10.54 -12.48
C PRO A 133 3.14 10.93 -11.98
N TRP A 134 2.55 10.15 -11.07
CA TRP A 134 1.25 10.51 -10.48
C TRP A 134 1.32 11.76 -9.60
N ALA A 135 2.41 11.96 -8.86
CA ALA A 135 2.60 13.20 -8.10
C ALA A 135 2.82 14.41 -9.01
N ILE A 136 3.55 14.26 -10.13
CA ILE A 136 3.68 15.29 -11.17
C ILE A 136 2.30 15.60 -11.79
N PHE A 137 1.49 14.58 -12.05
CA PHE A 137 0.11 14.72 -12.53
C PHE A 137 -0.74 15.51 -11.52
N GLY A 138 -0.67 15.17 -10.23
CA GLY A 138 -1.37 15.86 -9.15
C GLY A 138 -0.96 17.33 -9.01
N ALA A 139 0.31 17.64 -9.26
CA ALA A 139 0.83 19.00 -9.33
C ALA A 139 0.38 19.79 -10.57
N GLY A 140 -0.45 19.20 -11.45
CA GLY A 140 -0.98 19.84 -12.66
C GLY A 140 0.01 19.91 -13.82
N ARG A 141 1.15 19.22 -13.73
CA ARG A 141 2.23 19.24 -14.74
C ARG A 141 2.04 18.12 -15.76
N MET A 142 0.92 18.15 -16.50
CA MET A 142 0.45 17.03 -17.32
C MET A 142 1.48 16.51 -18.34
N ALA A 143 2.12 17.40 -19.10
CA ALA A 143 3.08 17.00 -20.13
C ALA A 143 4.29 16.25 -19.53
N GLU A 144 4.79 16.75 -18.40
CA GLU A 144 5.89 16.13 -17.68
C GLU A 144 5.48 14.82 -17.00
N ALA A 145 4.24 14.71 -16.52
CA ALA A 145 3.73 13.46 -15.97
C ALA A 145 3.72 12.37 -17.05
N LEU A 146 3.28 12.70 -18.26
CA LEU A 146 3.25 11.76 -19.39
C LEU A 146 4.66 11.35 -19.84
N GLU A 147 5.61 12.29 -19.89
CA GLU A 147 7.02 11.99 -20.15
C GLU A 147 7.60 11.06 -19.07
N ALA A 148 7.32 11.33 -17.79
CA ALA A 148 7.76 10.48 -16.70
C ALA A 148 7.12 9.08 -16.76
N PHE A 149 5.87 8.94 -17.21
CA PHE A 149 5.28 7.62 -17.47
C PHE A 149 5.92 6.90 -18.66
N ASP A 150 6.34 7.63 -19.69
CA ASP A 150 7.09 7.07 -20.82
C ASP A 150 8.44 6.51 -20.38
N GLU A 151 9.16 7.22 -19.52
CA GLU A 151 10.40 6.71 -18.93
C GLU A 151 10.19 5.36 -18.24
N VAL A 152 9.08 5.17 -17.50
CA VAL A 152 8.73 3.88 -16.88
C VAL A 152 8.43 2.80 -17.93
N ALA A 153 7.65 3.15 -18.96
CA ALA A 153 7.23 2.24 -20.02
C ALA A 153 8.37 1.81 -20.97
N GLU A 154 9.47 2.57 -21.00
CA GLU A 154 10.68 2.33 -21.80
C GLU A 154 11.82 1.65 -21.03
N THR A 155 11.66 1.41 -19.72
CA THR A 155 12.66 0.69 -18.91
C THR A 155 13.01 -0.69 -19.47
N GLU A 156 14.23 -1.21 -19.27
CA GLU A 156 14.56 -2.56 -19.76
C GLU A 156 13.81 -3.69 -19.01
N ASN A 157 13.27 -3.41 -17.83
CA ASN A 157 12.57 -4.39 -17.01
C ASN A 157 11.12 -4.57 -17.52
N GLU A 158 10.87 -5.70 -18.19
CA GLU A 158 9.55 -6.02 -18.76
C GLU A 158 8.40 -5.92 -17.74
N SER A 159 8.59 -6.39 -16.51
CA SER A 159 7.58 -6.29 -15.46
C SER A 159 7.26 -4.83 -15.13
N THR A 160 8.27 -3.97 -14.97
CA THR A 160 8.09 -2.53 -14.73
C THR A 160 7.40 -1.84 -15.90
N ARG A 161 7.80 -2.18 -17.14
CA ARG A 161 7.18 -1.61 -18.35
C ARG A 161 5.67 -1.85 -18.41
N ILE A 162 5.20 -3.05 -18.03
CA ILE A 162 3.76 -3.38 -18.01
C ILE A 162 3.00 -2.43 -17.08
N PHE A 163 3.54 -2.14 -15.89
CA PHE A 163 2.94 -1.15 -15.00
C PHE A 163 3.02 0.27 -15.58
N GLY A 164 4.13 0.64 -16.20
CA GLY A 164 4.30 1.93 -16.88
C GLY A 164 3.22 2.17 -17.92
N PHE A 165 3.03 1.26 -18.87
CA PHE A 165 1.97 1.36 -19.88
C PHE A 165 0.57 1.41 -19.26
N TYR A 166 0.27 0.54 -18.30
CA TYR A 166 -1.04 0.52 -17.65
C TYR A 166 -1.35 1.84 -16.94
N HIS A 167 -0.43 2.34 -16.11
CA HIS A 167 -0.64 3.61 -15.40
C HIS A 167 -0.62 4.82 -16.33
N LYS A 168 0.18 4.81 -17.41
CA LYS A 168 0.12 5.85 -18.45
C LYS A 168 -1.26 5.92 -19.09
N ALA A 169 -1.85 4.78 -19.45
CA ALA A 169 -3.18 4.73 -20.04
C ALA A 169 -4.25 5.26 -19.08
N LEU A 170 -4.15 4.92 -17.79
CA LEU A 170 -5.06 5.45 -16.77
C LEU A 170 -4.90 6.98 -16.60
N ALA A 171 -3.67 7.50 -16.65
CA ALA A 171 -3.41 8.93 -16.57
C ALA A 171 -3.96 9.68 -17.80
N LEU A 172 -3.78 9.14 -19.01
CA LEU A 172 -4.36 9.69 -20.24
C LEU A 172 -5.89 9.75 -20.16
N ALA A 173 -6.54 8.64 -19.76
CA ALA A 173 -7.98 8.61 -19.57
C ALA A 173 -8.46 9.59 -18.48
N SER A 174 -7.72 9.72 -17.39
CA SER A 174 -8.01 10.70 -16.32
C SER A 174 -7.91 12.15 -16.82
N ALA A 175 -7.05 12.41 -17.81
CA ALA A 175 -6.90 13.71 -18.47
C ALA A 175 -7.92 13.92 -19.61
N GLY A 176 -8.75 12.92 -19.93
CA GLY A 176 -9.73 12.95 -21.02
C GLY A 176 -9.18 12.55 -22.39
N ASP A 177 -7.91 12.12 -22.48
CA ASP A 177 -7.34 11.54 -23.69
C ASP A 177 -7.69 10.04 -23.78
N PHE A 178 -8.96 9.77 -24.09
CA PHE A 178 -9.48 8.41 -24.19
C PHE A 178 -8.93 7.67 -25.40
N GLU A 179 -8.65 8.36 -26.51
CA GLU A 179 -8.02 7.80 -27.69
C GLU A 179 -6.60 7.30 -27.40
N GLY A 180 -5.78 8.11 -26.73
CA GLY A 180 -4.44 7.72 -26.29
C GLY A 180 -4.47 6.57 -25.30
N ALA A 181 -5.40 6.60 -24.34
CA ALA A 181 -5.60 5.50 -23.41
C ALA A 181 -5.99 4.20 -24.12
N ALA A 182 -6.94 4.26 -25.06
CA ALA A 182 -7.39 3.11 -25.82
C ALA A 182 -6.27 2.52 -26.70
N HIS A 183 -5.45 3.36 -27.32
CA HIS A 183 -4.30 2.92 -28.13
C HIS A 183 -3.27 2.12 -27.31
N ILE A 184 -3.08 2.46 -26.03
CA ILE A 184 -2.21 1.69 -25.13
C ILE A 184 -2.92 0.40 -24.69
N LEU A 185 -4.17 0.49 -24.23
CA LEU A 185 -4.91 -0.64 -23.67
C LEU A 185 -5.28 -1.71 -24.71
N SER A 186 -5.43 -1.34 -25.98
CA SER A 186 -5.60 -2.29 -27.09
C SER A 186 -4.35 -3.11 -27.39
N GLY A 187 -3.17 -2.61 -26.99
CA GLY A 187 -1.86 -3.13 -27.34
C GLY A 187 -1.27 -2.57 -28.63
N ASP A 188 -1.95 -1.64 -29.31
CA ASP A 188 -1.47 -1.01 -30.55
C ASP A 188 -0.20 -0.15 -30.30
N ALA A 189 0.02 0.27 -29.05
CA ALA A 189 1.26 0.89 -28.59
C ALA A 189 2.49 -0.06 -28.57
N GLY A 190 2.37 -1.28 -29.09
CA GLY A 190 3.47 -2.26 -29.17
C GLY A 190 3.66 -3.10 -27.91
N MET A 191 2.71 -3.05 -26.97
CA MET A 191 2.71 -3.87 -25.75
C MET A 191 1.33 -4.42 -25.45
N VAL A 192 1.17 -5.74 -25.63
CA VAL A 192 -0.09 -6.41 -25.31
C VAL A 192 -0.20 -6.61 -23.79
N LEU A 193 -1.10 -5.85 -23.17
CA LEU A 193 -1.32 -5.91 -21.73
C LEU A 193 -2.29 -7.03 -21.37
N ARG A 194 -1.89 -7.91 -20.45
CA ARG A 194 -2.83 -8.81 -19.78
C ARG A 194 -3.55 -8.05 -18.67
N LEU A 195 -4.67 -7.43 -19.02
CA LEU A 195 -5.41 -6.58 -18.08
C LEU A 195 -6.01 -7.41 -16.93
N PRO A 196 -5.86 -6.95 -15.67
CA PRO A 196 -6.64 -7.49 -14.57
C PRO A 196 -8.11 -7.06 -14.70
N ARG A 197 -9.01 -7.61 -13.87
CA ARG A 197 -10.44 -7.24 -13.83
C ARG A 197 -10.66 -5.72 -13.81
N ARG A 198 -9.97 -4.96 -12.95
CA ARG A 198 -10.03 -3.47 -12.95
C ARG A 198 -9.52 -2.83 -14.24
N GLY A 199 -8.51 -3.41 -14.89
CA GLY A 199 -8.01 -2.92 -16.17
C GLY A 199 -9.00 -3.16 -17.30
N VAL A 200 -9.72 -4.29 -17.30
CA VAL A 200 -10.82 -4.57 -18.23
C VAL A 200 -11.95 -3.56 -18.04
N ALA A 201 -12.34 -3.30 -16.79
CA ALA A 201 -13.32 -2.26 -16.45
C ALA A 201 -12.89 -0.87 -16.95
N ALA A 202 -11.67 -0.45 -16.64
CA ALA A 202 -11.11 0.83 -17.07
C ALA A 202 -11.10 0.95 -18.59
N TYR A 203 -10.72 -0.10 -19.31
CA TYR A 203 -10.70 -0.07 -20.76
C TYR A 203 -12.11 -0.06 -21.37
N ALA A 204 -13.06 -0.79 -20.80
CA ALA A 204 -14.46 -0.72 -21.21
C ALA A 204 -15.07 0.68 -20.98
N GLU A 205 -14.75 1.33 -19.87
CA GLU A 205 -15.13 2.73 -19.60
C GLU A 205 -14.52 3.68 -20.65
N VAL A 206 -13.23 3.54 -20.96
CA VAL A 206 -12.54 4.31 -22.02
C VAL A 206 -13.21 4.11 -23.37
N LEU A 207 -13.50 2.86 -23.77
CA LEU A 207 -14.18 2.55 -25.02
C LEU A 207 -15.58 3.17 -25.06
N SER A 208 -16.30 3.17 -23.94
CA SER A 208 -17.63 3.79 -23.87
C SER A 208 -17.57 5.31 -24.03
N GLN A 209 -16.55 5.98 -23.47
CA GLN A 209 -16.32 7.41 -23.70
C GLN A 209 -16.01 7.75 -25.16
N LEU A 210 -15.51 6.79 -25.93
CA LEU A 210 -15.26 6.90 -27.37
C LEU A 210 -16.47 6.48 -28.23
N GLU A 211 -17.65 6.28 -27.63
CA GLU A 211 -18.86 5.76 -28.29
C GLU A 211 -18.69 4.35 -28.89
N ARG A 212 -17.71 3.58 -28.39
CA ARG A 212 -17.37 2.22 -28.84
C ARG A 212 -17.91 1.16 -27.87
N ASN A 213 -19.19 1.25 -27.53
CA ASN A 213 -19.83 0.30 -26.61
C ASN A 213 -19.77 -1.15 -27.11
N ASP A 214 -19.89 -1.38 -28.42
CA ASP A 214 -19.79 -2.73 -29.00
C ASP A 214 -18.41 -3.36 -28.74
N ASP A 215 -17.34 -2.59 -28.93
CA ASP A 215 -15.98 -3.06 -28.64
C ASP A 215 -15.77 -3.30 -27.13
N ALA A 216 -16.41 -2.49 -26.27
CA ALA A 216 -16.37 -2.68 -24.82
C ALA A 216 -17.07 -3.98 -24.40
N LEU A 217 -18.21 -4.30 -25.03
CA LEU A 217 -18.93 -5.56 -24.82
C LEU A 217 -18.09 -6.75 -25.29
N ASP A 218 -17.44 -6.65 -26.45
CA ASP A 218 -16.54 -7.68 -26.98
C ASP A 218 -15.32 -7.90 -26.05
N LEU A 219 -14.75 -6.83 -25.51
CA LEU A 219 -13.66 -6.90 -24.52
C LEU A 219 -14.09 -7.67 -23.25
N ILE A 220 -15.25 -7.33 -22.69
CA ILE A 220 -15.80 -8.02 -21.50
C ILE A 220 -16.08 -9.48 -21.84
N ALA A 221 -16.67 -9.74 -23.01
CA ALA A 221 -16.99 -11.07 -23.50
C ALA A 221 -15.76 -11.93 -23.81
N GLN A 222 -14.60 -11.34 -24.13
CA GLN A 222 -13.33 -12.08 -24.27
C GLN A 222 -12.66 -12.34 -22.91
N SER A 223 -13.06 -11.61 -21.88
CA SER A 223 -12.55 -11.70 -20.52
C SER A 223 -13.35 -12.67 -19.63
N GLN A 224 -14.07 -13.66 -20.19
CA GLN A 224 -15.07 -14.47 -19.44
C GLN A 224 -14.54 -15.18 -18.20
N ASN A 225 -13.27 -15.59 -18.21
CA ASN A 225 -12.62 -16.20 -17.03
C ASN A 225 -12.53 -15.23 -15.84
N LEU A 226 -12.65 -13.92 -16.09
CA LEU A 226 -12.72 -12.85 -15.10
C LEU A 226 -14.16 -12.32 -14.92
N ALA A 227 -14.98 -12.34 -15.97
CA ALA A 227 -16.29 -11.67 -16.00
C ALA A 227 -17.46 -12.53 -15.48
N LEU A 228 -17.38 -13.87 -15.57
CA LEU A 228 -18.46 -14.73 -15.10
C LEU A 228 -18.56 -14.69 -13.57
N GLY A 229 -19.67 -14.16 -13.05
CA GLY A 229 -19.92 -14.04 -11.62
C GLY A 229 -19.26 -12.83 -10.96
N ASP A 230 -18.71 -11.88 -11.73
CA ASP A 230 -18.25 -10.57 -11.23
C ASP A 230 -19.39 -9.55 -11.33
N PRO A 231 -20.02 -9.15 -10.21
CA PRO A 231 -21.21 -8.29 -10.25
C PRO A 231 -20.96 -6.92 -10.87
N TYR A 232 -19.72 -6.42 -10.82
CA TYR A 232 -19.36 -5.13 -11.40
C TYR A 232 -19.29 -5.21 -12.92
N LEU A 233 -18.64 -6.24 -13.47
CA LEU A 233 -18.57 -6.42 -14.92
C LEU A 233 -19.95 -6.78 -15.51
N GLU A 234 -20.81 -7.46 -14.75
CA GLU A 234 -22.20 -7.72 -15.14
C GLU A 234 -23.04 -6.44 -15.19
N ASP A 235 -22.93 -5.55 -14.19
CA ASP A 235 -23.58 -4.23 -14.20
C ASP A 235 -23.07 -3.37 -15.36
N LEU A 236 -21.74 -3.29 -15.53
CA LEU A 236 -21.11 -2.55 -16.61
C LEU A 236 -21.61 -3.03 -17.98
N ARG A 237 -21.69 -4.35 -18.19
CA ARG A 237 -22.24 -4.94 -19.42
C ARG A 237 -23.69 -4.54 -19.64
N ALA A 238 -24.54 -4.63 -18.62
CA ALA A 238 -25.96 -4.28 -18.74
C ALA A 238 -26.18 -2.82 -19.13
N ARG A 239 -25.36 -1.91 -18.57
CA ARG A 239 -25.42 -0.47 -18.89
C ARG A 239 -24.92 -0.17 -20.29
N LEU A 240 -23.84 -0.84 -20.74
CA LEU A 240 -23.35 -0.77 -22.11
C LEU A 240 -24.40 -1.27 -23.12
N GLU A 241 -25.06 -2.40 -22.85
CA GLU A 241 -26.15 -2.97 -23.65
C GLU A 241 -27.38 -2.03 -23.73
N ALA A 242 -27.62 -1.24 -22.68
CA ALA A 242 -28.66 -0.21 -22.66
C ALA A 242 -28.29 1.05 -23.46
N GLY A 243 -27.09 1.13 -24.03
CA GLY A 243 -26.60 2.27 -24.80
C GLY A 243 -26.17 3.46 -23.92
N GLU A 244 -25.92 3.24 -22.63
CA GLU A 244 -25.39 4.30 -21.77
C GLU A 244 -23.95 4.65 -22.15
N THR A 245 -23.60 5.94 -22.03
CA THR A 245 -22.21 6.39 -22.02
C THR A 245 -21.66 6.24 -20.61
N ILE A 246 -20.78 5.28 -20.40
CA ILE A 246 -20.25 4.96 -19.07
C ILE A 246 -19.12 5.94 -18.73
N PRO A 247 -19.22 6.73 -17.64
CA PRO A 247 -18.15 7.63 -17.23
C PRO A 247 -16.90 6.87 -16.79
N PHE A 248 -15.72 7.42 -17.10
CA PHE A 248 -14.46 6.90 -16.58
C PHE A 248 -14.31 7.22 -15.09
N ASN A 249 -14.52 6.21 -14.24
CA ASN A 249 -14.41 6.31 -12.79
C ASN A 249 -13.30 5.42 -12.23
N SER A 250 -12.63 4.65 -13.09
CA SER A 250 -11.55 3.76 -12.69
C SER A 250 -10.37 4.50 -12.05
N VAL A 251 -10.01 5.70 -12.53
CA VAL A 251 -9.09 6.64 -11.87
C VAL A 251 -9.56 8.07 -12.17
N ARG A 252 -9.92 8.85 -11.15
CA ARG A 252 -10.50 10.20 -11.38
C ARG A 252 -9.46 11.34 -11.26
N ASN A 253 -8.35 11.08 -10.58
CA ASN A 253 -7.33 12.08 -10.25
C ASN A 253 -6.04 11.37 -9.77
N ALA A 254 -5.01 12.16 -9.42
CA ALA A 254 -3.73 11.64 -8.93
C ALA A 254 -3.84 10.79 -7.66
N ARG A 255 -4.73 11.15 -6.72
CA ARG A 255 -4.91 10.37 -5.48
C ARG A 255 -5.48 8.98 -5.79
N ASP A 256 -6.47 8.90 -6.67
CA ASP A 256 -6.98 7.61 -7.18
C ASP A 256 -5.89 6.84 -7.95
N GLY A 257 -5.05 7.54 -8.71
CA GLY A 257 -3.95 6.94 -9.47
C GLY A 257 -2.91 6.29 -8.56
N LEU A 258 -2.53 6.96 -7.47
CA LEU A 258 -1.69 6.38 -6.43
C LEU A 258 -2.38 5.25 -5.69
N ALA A 259 -3.68 5.36 -5.37
CA ALA A 259 -4.43 4.25 -4.80
C ALA A 259 -4.34 3.00 -5.72
N GLU A 260 -4.40 3.19 -7.04
CA GLU A 260 -4.20 2.11 -8.01
C GLU A 260 -2.77 1.57 -8.02
N VAL A 261 -1.73 2.39 -7.79
CA VAL A 261 -0.34 1.93 -7.62
C VAL A 261 -0.22 1.01 -6.41
N TYR A 262 -0.69 1.47 -5.24
CA TYR A 262 -0.68 0.66 -4.00
C TYR A 262 -1.42 -0.67 -4.21
N HIS A 263 -2.61 -0.62 -4.80
CA HIS A 263 -3.42 -1.80 -5.07
C HIS A 263 -2.74 -2.76 -6.07
N SER A 264 -2.17 -2.24 -7.16
CA SER A 264 -1.55 -3.06 -8.21
C SER A 264 -0.32 -3.80 -7.67
N ILE A 265 0.49 -3.13 -6.83
CA ILE A 265 1.63 -3.75 -6.17
C ILE A 265 1.17 -4.76 -5.11
N ALA A 266 0.15 -4.45 -4.30
CA ALA A 266 -0.41 -5.40 -3.34
C ALA A 266 -0.85 -6.70 -4.03
N ARG A 267 -1.50 -6.60 -5.20
CA ARG A 267 -1.90 -7.78 -5.98
C ARG A 267 -0.72 -8.56 -6.53
N ALA A 268 0.34 -7.89 -6.96
CA ALA A 268 1.56 -8.56 -7.41
C ALA A 268 2.26 -9.33 -6.27
N LEU A 269 2.24 -8.78 -5.05
CA LEU A 269 2.83 -9.38 -3.86
C LEU A 269 1.94 -10.45 -3.20
N ARG A 270 0.73 -10.73 -3.70
CA ARG A 270 -0.22 -11.63 -3.04
C ARG A 270 0.29 -13.07 -2.85
N GLN A 271 1.17 -13.54 -3.74
CA GLN A 271 1.76 -14.88 -3.65
C GLN A 271 3.02 -14.93 -2.78
N GLU A 272 3.50 -13.78 -2.30
CA GLU A 272 4.70 -13.71 -1.47
C GLU A 272 4.42 -14.19 -0.04
N PRO A 273 5.39 -14.83 0.63
CA PRO A 273 5.21 -15.33 1.99
C PRO A 273 4.92 -14.23 3.02
N GLN A 274 5.38 -13.00 2.77
CA GLN A 274 5.29 -11.88 3.71
C GLN A 274 3.97 -11.10 3.54
N LYS A 275 2.85 -11.75 3.87
CA LYS A 275 1.49 -11.17 3.76
C LYS A 275 1.28 -9.87 4.52
N SER A 276 2.00 -9.66 5.64
CA SER A 276 1.87 -8.43 6.43
C SER A 276 2.28 -7.18 5.65
N TYR A 277 3.24 -7.28 4.73
CA TYR A 277 3.64 -6.14 3.89
C TYR A 277 2.60 -5.85 2.81
N THR A 278 2.01 -6.90 2.23
CA THR A 278 0.88 -6.80 1.29
C THR A 278 -0.34 -6.10 1.92
N LEU A 279 -0.61 -6.36 3.21
CA LEU A 279 -1.69 -5.69 3.94
C LEU A 279 -1.46 -4.17 4.02
N LEU A 280 -0.22 -3.72 4.25
CA LEU A 280 0.08 -2.28 4.32
C LEU A 280 -0.24 -1.57 3.00
N TYR A 281 0.12 -2.17 1.85
CA TYR A 281 -0.26 -1.63 0.55
C TYR A 281 -1.78 -1.60 0.34
N ALA A 282 -2.47 -2.69 0.67
CA ALA A 282 -3.93 -2.78 0.51
C ALA A 282 -4.65 -1.74 1.38
N ARG A 283 -4.19 -1.54 2.63
CA ARG A 283 -4.69 -0.50 3.53
C ARG A 283 -4.46 0.90 2.97
N MET A 284 -3.27 1.20 2.47
CA MET A 284 -2.99 2.50 1.86
C MET A 284 -3.87 2.77 0.63
N ALA A 285 -4.08 1.78 -0.24
CA ALA A 285 -4.99 1.91 -1.37
C ALA A 285 -6.43 2.24 -0.92
N ALA A 286 -6.93 1.53 0.11
CA ALA A 286 -8.25 1.77 0.67
C ALA A 286 -8.36 3.12 1.40
N THR A 287 -7.29 3.60 2.03
CA THR A 287 -7.26 4.92 2.67
C THR A 287 -7.30 6.05 1.64
N LEU A 288 -6.44 5.98 0.62
CA LEU A 288 -6.38 6.97 -0.47
C LEU A 288 -7.69 7.03 -1.26
N ARG A 289 -8.35 5.88 -1.39
CA ARG A 289 -9.61 5.74 -2.09
C ARG A 289 -10.57 4.81 -1.33
N PRO A 290 -11.40 5.37 -0.42
CA PRO A 290 -12.36 4.60 0.38
C PRO A 290 -13.41 3.83 -0.42
N ASP A 291 -13.66 4.24 -1.68
CA ASP A 291 -14.55 3.55 -2.62
C ASP A 291 -13.82 2.55 -3.54
N HIS A 292 -12.54 2.24 -3.27
CA HIS A 292 -11.77 1.24 -4.01
C HIS A 292 -12.14 -0.18 -3.58
N ILE A 293 -13.19 -0.72 -4.19
CA ILE A 293 -13.78 -2.02 -3.83
C ILE A 293 -12.74 -3.16 -3.85
N ASP A 294 -11.87 -3.23 -4.84
CA ASP A 294 -10.86 -4.29 -4.92
C ASP A 294 -9.82 -4.21 -3.80
N ALA A 295 -9.41 -2.99 -3.39
CA ALA A 295 -8.51 -2.81 -2.26
C ALA A 295 -9.19 -3.20 -0.94
N LEU A 296 -10.48 -2.90 -0.78
CA LEU A 296 -11.27 -3.33 0.39
C LEU A 296 -11.41 -4.85 0.45
N LEU A 297 -11.73 -5.50 -0.67
CA LEU A 297 -11.84 -6.95 -0.76
C LEU A 297 -10.49 -7.63 -0.50
N LEU A 298 -9.40 -7.12 -1.09
CA LEU A 298 -8.05 -7.63 -0.82
C LEU A 298 -7.66 -7.47 0.64
N THR A 299 -8.00 -6.33 1.27
CA THR A 299 -7.76 -6.11 2.69
C THR A 299 -8.52 -7.14 3.53
N ALA A 300 -9.81 -7.36 3.25
CA ALA A 300 -10.62 -8.35 3.95
C ALA A 300 -10.08 -9.78 3.77
N GLU A 301 -9.74 -10.18 2.54
CA GLU A 301 -9.14 -11.48 2.23
C GLU A 301 -7.84 -11.69 3.00
N LEU A 302 -6.96 -10.68 3.02
CA LEU A 302 -5.70 -10.77 3.76
C LEU A 302 -5.95 -10.93 5.25
N LEU A 303 -6.90 -10.19 5.84
CA LEU A 303 -7.23 -10.31 7.25
C LEU A 303 -7.89 -11.64 7.63
N GLU A 304 -8.62 -12.29 6.71
CA GLU A 304 -9.21 -13.63 6.94
C GLU A 304 -8.18 -14.76 6.81
N GLN A 305 -7.19 -14.61 5.92
CA GLN A 305 -6.17 -15.63 5.67
C GLN A 305 -4.99 -15.60 6.65
N LEU A 306 -4.98 -14.60 7.53
CA LEU A 306 -3.91 -14.30 8.47
C LEU A 306 -4.29 -14.84 9.85
#